data_AF-A0A6V7Y2H3-F1
#
_entry.id   AF-A0A6V7Y2H3-F1
#
_cell.length_a   1.000
_cell.length_b   1.000
_cell.length_c   1.000
_cell.angle_alpha   90.00
_cell.angle_beta   90.00
_cell.angle_gamma   90.00
#
_symmetry.space_group_name_H-M   'P 1'
#
loop_
_entity.id
_entity.type
_entity.pdbx_description
1 polymer ?
#
loop_
_entity_poly.entity_id
_entity_poly.type
_entity_poly.pdbx_seq_one_letter_code
_entity_poly.pdbx_strand_id
1 'polypeptide(L)'
;MVKELLVEKFEYFHGRFLCPIVGDVDTNKFIHLFFAKGKRWKRLRSIANPAFSISNLKRIMPIIEDSIKININLLKEAEASGKCVDLHE
;
A
#
# COMPACT_ATOMS: atom_id res chain seq x y z
N MET A 1 17.70 8.45 -15.83
CA MET A 1 16.48 9.26 -15.68
C MET A 1 15.61 8.86 -14.48
N VAL A 2 15.00 7.67 -14.40
CA VAL A 2 14.09 7.33 -13.27
C VAL A 2 14.77 7.36 -11.90
N LYS A 3 15.93 6.70 -11.76
CA LYS A 3 16.74 6.72 -10.52
C LYS A 3 17.15 8.15 -10.14
N GLU A 4 17.54 8.94 -11.12
CA GLU A 4 17.95 10.33 -10.92
C GLU A 4 16.80 11.16 -10.33
N LEU A 5 15.59 11.05 -10.88
CA LEU A 5 14.43 11.81 -10.41
C LEU A 5 13.90 11.30 -9.06
N LEU A 6 13.74 9.99 -8.90
CA LEU A 6 13.06 9.39 -7.75
C LEU A 6 13.97 9.13 -6.54
N VAL A 7 15.29 9.11 -6.73
CA VAL A 7 16.26 8.78 -5.68
C VAL A 7 17.28 9.90 -5.50
N GLU A 8 18.05 10.22 -6.54
CA GLU A 8 19.21 11.12 -6.42
C GLU A 8 18.79 12.58 -6.23
N LYS A 9 17.77 13.04 -6.98
CA LYS A 9 17.20 14.38 -6.94
C LYS A 9 15.80 14.40 -6.33
N PHE A 10 15.49 13.43 -5.47
CA PHE A 10 14.18 13.34 -4.83
C PHE A 10 13.78 14.62 -4.08
N GLU A 11 14.73 15.28 -3.42
CA GLU A 11 14.48 16.54 -2.70
C GLU A 11 13.97 17.67 -3.61
N TYR A 12 14.20 17.58 -4.94
CA TYR A 12 13.68 18.52 -5.94
C TYR A 12 12.43 17.99 -6.66
N PHE A 13 12.31 16.67 -6.81
CA PHE A 13 11.25 16.00 -7.58
C PHE A 13 10.36 15.09 -6.71
N HIS A 14 9.92 15.58 -5.54
CA HIS A 14 9.03 14.85 -4.64
C HIS A 14 7.56 15.31 -4.71
N GLY A 15 7.23 16.23 -5.63
CA GLY A 15 5.87 16.68 -5.85
C GLY A 15 5.00 15.53 -6.36
N ARG A 16 3.86 15.29 -5.71
CA ARG A 16 2.84 14.36 -6.20
C ARG A 16 1.66 15.19 -6.70
N PHE A 17 1.11 14.83 -7.86
CA PHE A 17 -0.18 15.36 -8.26
C PHE A 17 -1.23 14.78 -7.33
N LEU A 18 -1.72 15.61 -6.41
CA LEU A 18 -2.70 15.23 -5.42
C LEU A 18 -4.05 15.80 -5.85
N CYS A 19 -5.13 15.08 -5.53
CA CYS A 19 -6.48 15.53 -5.84
C CYS A 19 -6.68 16.96 -5.30
N PRO A 20 -7.20 17.92 -6.09
CA PRO A 20 -7.38 19.32 -5.67
C PRO A 20 -8.21 19.48 -4.39
N ILE A 21 -9.02 18.47 -4.05
CA ILE A 21 -9.89 18.43 -2.87
C ILE A 21 -9.09 18.29 -1.55
N VAL A 22 -7.87 17.74 -1.59
CA VAL A 22 -7.09 17.40 -0.38
C VAL A 22 -6.53 18.64 0.34
N GLY A 23 -6.51 19.80 -0.35
CA GLY A 23 -5.96 21.04 0.16
C GLY A 23 -4.43 20.99 0.31
N ASP A 24 -3.88 21.89 1.13
CA ASP A 24 -2.43 21.91 1.37
C ASP A 24 -2.00 20.73 2.25
N VAL A 25 -1.28 19.81 1.65
CA VAL A 25 -0.81 18.58 2.30
C VAL A 25 0.32 18.79 3.30
N ASP A 26 0.98 19.95 3.27
CA ASP A 26 2.04 20.28 4.22
C ASP A 26 1.44 20.72 5.57
N THR A 27 0.27 21.36 5.55
CA THR A 27 -0.41 21.88 6.75
C THR A 27 -1.56 21.00 7.26
N ASN A 28 -2.22 20.23 6.39
CA ASN A 28 -3.36 19.40 6.79
C ASN A 28 -2.93 18.25 7.72
N LYS A 29 -3.48 18.19 8.94
CA LYS A 29 -3.11 17.19 9.96
C LYS A 29 -3.52 15.76 9.60
N PHE A 30 -4.55 15.59 8.77
CA PHE A 30 -5.11 14.28 8.40
C PHE A 30 -4.44 13.62 7.19
N ILE A 31 -3.34 14.18 6.69
CA ILE A 31 -2.61 13.60 5.56
C ILE A 31 -1.83 12.35 5.97
N HIS A 32 -2.24 11.22 5.39
CA HIS A 32 -1.59 9.92 5.54
C HIS A 32 -0.36 9.77 4.62
N LEU A 33 0.39 8.68 4.81
CA LEU A 33 1.63 8.39 4.07
C LEU A 33 1.48 8.49 2.54
N PHE A 34 0.35 8.07 1.97
CA PHE A 34 0.14 8.07 0.52
C PHE A 34 -0.03 9.48 -0.08
N PHE A 35 -0.62 10.39 0.69
CA PHE A 35 -0.87 11.78 0.27
C PHE A 35 0.23 12.74 0.72
N ALA A 36 1.11 12.34 1.64
CA ALA A 36 2.25 13.16 2.02
C ALA A 36 3.27 13.28 0.88
N LYS A 37 4.00 14.40 0.84
CA LYS A 37 5.09 14.67 -0.10
C LYS A 37 6.36 15.10 0.65
N GLY A 38 7.49 15.12 -0.06
CA GLY A 38 8.78 15.62 0.43
C GLY A 38 9.18 15.12 1.82
N LYS A 39 9.60 16.03 2.69
CA LYS A 39 10.07 15.72 4.05
C LYS A 39 9.02 15.03 4.91
N ARG A 40 7.74 15.39 4.78
CA ARG A 40 6.64 14.76 5.52
C ARG A 40 6.48 13.29 5.12
N TRP A 41 6.50 13.00 3.82
CA TRP A 41 6.49 11.61 3.32
C TRP A 41 7.70 10.83 3.81
N LYS A 42 8.90 11.41 3.74
CA LYS A 42 10.14 10.78 4.21
C LYS A 42 10.06 10.40 5.69
N ARG A 43 9.54 11.31 6.53
CA ARG A 43 9.30 11.06 7.96
C ARG A 43 8.28 9.94 8.19
N LEU A 44 7.10 10.04 7.58
CA LEU A 44 6.04 9.03 7.74
C LEU A 44 6.50 7.65 7.24
N ARG A 45 7.24 7.61 6.12
CA ARG A 45 7.82 6.38 5.59
C ARG A 45 8.82 5.79 6.56
N SER A 46 9.71 6.61 7.13
CA SER A 46 10.69 6.13 8.12
C SER A 46 10.03 5.50 9.34
N ILE A 47 8.88 6.03 9.78
CA ILE A 47 8.10 5.46 10.89
C ILE A 47 7.43 4.14 10.50
N ALA A 48 6.88 4.04 9.29
CA ALA A 48 6.18 2.85 8.82
C ALA A 48 7.13 1.72 8.38
N ASN A 49 8.33 2.04 7.88
CA ASN A 49 9.24 1.09 7.25
C ASN A 49 9.59 -0.14 8.13
N PRO A 50 9.80 -0.01 9.46
CA PRO A 50 10.05 -1.17 10.32
C PRO A 50 8.92 -2.21 10.29
N ALA A 51 7.66 -1.81 10.12
CA ALA A 51 6.54 -2.73 10.01
C ALA A 51 6.62 -3.62 8.75
N PHE A 52 7.27 -3.14 7.70
CA PHE A 52 7.45 -3.83 6.42
C PHE A 52 8.86 -4.42 6.27
N SER A 53 9.54 -4.72 7.37
CA SER A 53 10.82 -5.44 7.34
C SER A 53 10.65 -6.87 6.83
N ILE A 54 11.73 -7.46 6.28
CA ILE A 54 11.73 -8.85 5.79
C ILE A 54 11.26 -9.82 6.88
N SER A 55 11.67 -9.62 8.14
CA SER A 55 11.28 -10.48 9.25
C SER A 55 9.79 -10.38 9.60
N ASN A 56 9.22 -9.16 9.55
CA ASN A 56 7.79 -8.96 9.76
C ASN A 56 6.97 -9.52 8.59
N LEU A 57 7.42 -9.33 7.35
CA LEU A 57 6.77 -9.91 6.17
C LEU A 57 6.77 -11.44 6.25
N LYS A 58 7.91 -12.07 6.56
CA LYS A 58 7.99 -13.53 6.77
C LYS A 58 7.04 -14.02 7.87
N ARG A 59 6.83 -13.22 8.93
CA ARG A 59 5.88 -13.57 10.01
C ARG A 59 4.43 -13.51 9.56
N ILE A 60 4.09 -12.65 8.60
CA ILE A 60 2.73 -12.52 8.05
C ILE A 60 2.44 -13.58 6.99
N MET A 61 3.47 -14.12 6.31
CA MET A 61 3.30 -15.11 5.23
C MET A 61 2.35 -16.28 5.58
N PRO A 62 2.42 -16.93 6.76
CA PRO A 62 1.50 -18.01 7.10
C PRO A 62 0.03 -17.57 7.12
N ILE A 63 -0.25 -16.35 7.59
CA ILE A 63 -1.62 -15.79 7.65
C ILE A 63 -2.16 -15.56 6.22
N ILE A 64 -1.31 -15.09 5.32
CA ILE A 64 -1.66 -14.93 3.90
C ILE A 64 -1.96 -16.30 3.29
N GLU A 65 -1.11 -17.30 3.55
CA GLU A 65 -1.29 -18.64 3.03
C GLU A 65 -2.59 -19.29 3.52
N ASP A 66 -2.91 -19.15 4.80
CA ASP A 66 -4.16 -19.66 5.37
C ASP A 66 -5.39 -18.97 4.77
N SER A 67 -5.31 -17.65 4.55
CA SER A 67 -6.38 -16.88 3.89
C SER A 67 -6.62 -17.37 2.45
N ILE A 68 -5.55 -17.68 1.71
CA ILE A 68 -5.63 -18.25 0.37
C ILE A 68 -6.26 -19.65 0.40
N LYS A 69 -5.86 -20.52 1.34
CA LYS A 69 -6.44 -21.86 1.49
C LYS A 69 -7.95 -21.79 1.75
N ILE A 70 -8.38 -20.88 2.63
CA ILE A 70 -9.80 -20.64 2.90
C ILE A 70 -10.51 -20.20 1.62
N ASN A 71 -9.95 -19.21 0.90
CA ASN A 71 -10.54 -18.72 -0.34
C ASN A 71 -10.69 -19.82 -1.39
N ILE A 72 -9.67 -20.67 -1.58
CA ILE A 72 -9.73 -21.82 -2.50
C ILE A 72 -10.88 -22.77 -2.14
N ASN A 73 -11.09 -23.05 -0.85
CA ASN A 73 -12.17 -23.93 -0.41
C ASN A 73 -13.54 -23.30 -0.71
N LEU A 74 -13.71 -21.99 -0.45
CA LEU A 74 -14.94 -21.27 -0.78
C LEU A 74 -15.24 -21.30 -2.28
N LEU A 75 -14.22 -21.17 -3.13
CA LEU A 75 -14.39 -21.28 -4.59
C LEU A 75 -14.82 -22.68 -5.02
N LYS A 76 -14.27 -23.74 -4.41
CA LYS A 76 -14.71 -25.13 -4.68
C LYS A 76 -16.15 -25.38 -4.25
N GLU A 77 -16.58 -24.81 -3.12
CA GLU A 77 -17.97 -24.91 -2.65
C GLU A 77 -18.94 -24.16 -3.59
N ALA A 78 -18.52 -22.99 -4.09
CA ALA A 78 -19.30 -22.25 -5.07
C ALA A 78 -19.44 -23.00 -6.40
N GLU A 79 -18.35 -23.61 -6.89
CA GLU A 79 -18.35 -24.49 -8.06
C GLU A 79 -19.32 -25.67 -7.87
N ALA A 80 -19.21 -26.39 -6.74
CA ALA A 80 -20.07 -27.54 -6.45
C ALA A 80 -21.56 -27.19 -6.34
N SER A 81 -21.88 -25.96 -5.93
CA SER A 81 -23.25 -25.45 -5.86
C SER A 81 -23.75 -24.81 -7.16
N GLY A 82 -22.93 -24.77 -8.21
CA GLY A 82 -23.26 -24.14 -9.50
C GLY A 82 -23.41 -22.62 -9.42
N LYS A 83 -22.90 -21.99 -8.36
CA LYS A 83 -22.98 -20.54 -8.17
C LYS A 83 -21.86 -19.84 -8.92
N CYS A 84 -22.20 -18.77 -9.64
CA CYS A 84 -21.21 -17.85 -10.18
C CYS A 84 -20.63 -17.00 -9.04
N VAL A 85 -19.31 -16.85 -9.01
CA VAL A 85 -18.61 -16.00 -8.05
C VAL A 85 -18.09 -14.78 -8.79
N ASP A 86 -18.49 -13.59 -8.33
CA ASP A 86 -17.82 -12.36 -8.73
C ASP A 86 -16.53 -12.21 -7.91
N LEU A 87 -15.40 -12.03 -8.59
CA LEU A 87 -14.08 -11.85 -7.97
C LEU A 87 -13.63 -10.38 -7.98
N HIS A 88 -14.42 -9.51 -8.57
CA HIS A 88 -14.13 -8.09 -8.73
C HIS A 88 -14.82 -7.22 -7.66
N GLU A 89 -16.00 -7.63 -7.19
CA GLU A 89 -16.71 -6.97 -6.08
C GLU A 89 -16.36 -7.51 -4.68
#